data_AF-A0A2G6KKY7-F1
#
_entry.id   AF-A0A2G6KKY7-F1
#
_cell.length_a   1.000
_cell.length_b   1.000
_cell.length_c   1.000
_cell.angle_alpha   90.00
_cell.angle_beta   90.00
_cell.angle_gamma   90.00
#
_symmetry.space_group_name_H-M   'P 1'
#
loop_
_entity.id
_entity.type
_entity.pdbx_description
1 polymer ?
#
loop_
_entity_poly.entity_id
_entity_poly.type
_entity_poly.pdbx_seq_one_letter_code
_entity_poly.pdbx_strand_id
1 'polypeptide(L)' 'QHVVLGRPETEIHALADTIDADLVVMGCHGRFGLALLLGSTANGVLHGTKCDVLAVRVGS' A
#
# COMPACT_ATOMS: atom_id res chain seq x y z
N GLN A 1 -1.77 -17.42 1.63
CA GLN A 1 -0.62 -16.60 1.18
C GLN A 1 -0.79 -16.34 -0.31
N HIS A 2 -0.82 -15.08 -0.73
CA HIS A 2 -0.95 -14.69 -2.14
C HIS A 2 0.41 -14.23 -2.67
N VAL A 3 0.79 -14.67 -3.87
CA VAL A 3 1.95 -14.17 -4.60
C VAL A 3 1.46 -13.83 -6.00
N VAL A 4 1.56 -12.56 -6.36
CA VAL A 4 1.04 -11.99 -7.61
C VAL A 4 2.16 -11.25 -8.33
N LEU A 5 2.06 -11.17 -9.66
CA LEU A 5 3.06 -10.54 -10.52
C LEU A 5 2.41 -9.34 -11.21
N GLY A 6 3.04 -8.17 -11.12
CA GLY A 6 2.53 -6.96 -11.74
C GLY A 6 3.02 -5.70 -11.04
N ARG A 7 2.33 -4.58 -11.30
CA ARG A 7 2.57 -3.33 -10.58
C ARG A 7 1.95 -3.43 -9.18
N PRO A 8 2.69 -3.16 -8.10
CA PRO A 8 2.21 -3.40 -6.75
C PRO A 8 0.86 -2.76 -6.45
N GLU A 9 0.67 -1.48 -6.82
CA GLU A 9 -0.57 -0.76 -6.59
C GLU A 9 -1.77 -1.42 -7.27
N THR A 10 -1.62 -1.82 -8.54
CA THR A 10 -2.68 -2.46 -9.32
C THR A 10 -3.05 -3.83 -8.75
N GLU A 11 -2.04 -4.65 -8.44
CA GLU A 11 -2.26 -6.01 -7.94
C GLU A 11 -2.79 -6.02 -6.50
N ILE A 12 -2.36 -5.07 -5.66
CA ILE A 12 -2.89 -4.93 -4.30
C ILE A 12 -4.37 -4.54 -4.34
N HIS A 13 -4.77 -3.60 -5.21
CA HIS A 13 -6.18 -3.22 -5.37
C HIS A 13 -7.03 -4.39 -5.87
N ALA A 14 -6.57 -5.07 -6.92
CA ALA A 14 -7.30 -6.20 -7.49
C ALA A 14 -7.46 -7.36 -6.50
N LEU A 15 -6.39 -7.67 -5.74
CA LEU A 15 -6.44 -8.73 -4.74
C LEU A 15 -7.33 -8.33 -3.56
N ALA A 16 -7.25 -7.09 -3.08
CA ALA A 16 -8.11 -6.59 -2.00
C ALA A 16 -9.59 -6.68 -2.38
N ASP A 17 -9.95 -6.30 -3.61
CA ASP A 17 -11.31 -6.46 -4.14
C ASP A 17 -11.71 -7.94 -4.25
N THR A 18 -10.80 -8.80 -4.72
CA THR A 18 -11.08 -10.25 -4.93
C THR A 18 -11.36 -10.98 -3.63
N ILE A 19 -10.71 -10.58 -2.55
CA ILE A 19 -10.86 -11.23 -1.23
C ILE A 19 -11.81 -10.46 -0.30
N ASP A 20 -12.43 -9.38 -0.79
CA ASP A 20 -13.30 -8.49 -0.03
C ASP A 20 -12.62 -7.98 1.27
N ALA A 21 -11.41 -7.45 1.12
CA ALA A 21 -10.61 -6.98 2.25
C ALA A 21 -11.15 -5.65 2.80
N ASP A 22 -11.38 -5.58 4.11
CA ASP A 22 -11.78 -4.35 4.80
C ASP A 22 -10.60 -3.42 5.13
N LEU A 23 -9.37 -3.94 5.17
CA LEU A 23 -8.17 -3.19 5.56
C LEU A 23 -6.92 -3.71 4.83
N VAL A 24 -6.17 -2.79 4.21
CA VAL A 24 -4.82 -3.03 3.72
C VAL A 24 -3.80 -2.46 4.71
N VAL A 25 -2.92 -3.31 5.24
CA VAL A 25 -1.79 -2.89 6.08
C VAL A 25 -0.52 -2.93 5.26
N MET A 26 0.22 -1.83 5.23
CA MET A 26 1.48 -1.78 4.49
C MET A 26 2.55 -0.95 5.18
N GLY A 27 3.80 -1.33 4.93
CA GLY A 27 4.94 -0.50 5.29
C GLY A 27 5.12 0.68 4.34
N CYS A 28 5.47 1.84 4.88
CA CYS A 28 5.86 3.02 4.11
C CYS A 28 7.18 3.60 4.63
N HIS A 29 8.01 4.12 3.73
CA HIS A 29 9.27 4.74 4.10
C HIS A 29 9.64 5.91 3.19
N GLY A 30 10.38 6.85 3.76
CA GLY A 30 10.82 8.08 3.13
C GLY A 30 12.29 8.35 3.22
N ARG A 31 12.83 9.10 2.25
CA ARG A 31 14.25 9.48 2.22
C ARG A 31 14.56 10.82 2.93
N PHE A 32 13.61 11.76 3.11
CA PHE A 32 13.81 13.08 3.77
C PHE A 32 12.50 13.77 4.26
N GLY A 33 12.44 14.20 5.53
CA GLY A 33 11.37 15.06 6.07
C GLY A 33 9.94 14.47 6.06
N LEU A 34 8.93 15.31 6.34
CA LEU A 34 7.49 14.94 6.30
C LEU A 34 6.97 14.72 4.86
N ALA A 35 7.62 15.31 3.86
CA ALA A 35 7.26 15.17 2.45
C ALA A 35 7.58 13.77 1.86
N LEU A 36 8.25 12.89 2.63
CA LEU A 36 8.62 11.54 2.17
C LEU A 36 8.00 10.43 3.01
N LEU A 37 7.04 10.68 3.91
CA LEU A 37 6.45 9.61 4.74
C LEU A 37 5.93 8.41 3.92
N LEU A 38 5.56 8.64 2.65
CA LEU A 38 5.05 7.64 1.73
C LEU A 38 6.01 7.45 0.54
N GLY A 39 6.49 6.22 0.33
CA GLY A 39 7.19 5.83 -0.89
C GLY A 39 6.22 5.70 -2.07
N SER A 40 6.73 5.58 -3.30
CA SER A 40 5.91 5.51 -4.52
C SER A 40 4.85 4.40 -4.48
N THR A 41 5.21 3.22 -3.95
CA THR A 41 4.27 2.11 -3.78
C THR A 41 3.14 2.45 -2.80
N ALA A 42 3.47 2.97 -1.62
CA ALA A 42 2.47 3.36 -0.63
C ALA A 42 1.56 4.47 -1.16
N ASN A 43 2.13 5.43 -1.88
CA ASN A 43 1.35 6.47 -2.54
C ASN A 43 0.40 5.89 -3.60
N GLY A 44 0.86 4.95 -4.42
CA GLY A 44 0.02 4.29 -5.44
C GLY A 44 -1.15 3.50 -4.82
N VAL A 45 -0.88 2.76 -3.75
CA VAL A 45 -1.92 1.99 -3.05
C VAL A 45 -2.96 2.92 -2.42
N LEU A 46 -2.54 3.97 -1.71
CA LEU A 46 -3.45 4.91 -1.02
C LEU A 46 -4.45 5.61 -1.96
N HIS A 47 -4.07 5.85 -3.22
CA HIS A 47 -4.91 6.60 -4.17
C HIS A 47 -5.96 5.74 -4.90
N GLY A 48 -5.99 4.42 -4.71
CA GLY A 48 -6.91 3.54 -5.46
C GLY A 48 -7.57 2.41 -4.69
N THR A 49 -7.23 2.20 -3.40
CA THR A 49 -7.89 1.17 -2.59
C THR A 49 -9.30 1.61 -2.22
N LYS A 50 -10.27 0.69 -2.25
CA LYS A 50 -11.67 0.96 -1.88
C LYS A 50 -11.96 0.80 -0.37
N CYS A 51 -11.05 0.16 0.34
CA CYS A 51 -11.11 -0.08 1.78
C CYS A 51 -10.06 0.74 2.54
N ASP A 52 -10.09 0.64 3.87
CA ASP A 52 -9.18 1.38 4.73
C ASP A 52 -7.72 0.97 4.48
N VAL A 53 -6.79 1.92 4.66
CA VAL A 53 -5.36 1.67 4.51
C VAL A 53 -4.62 2.13 5.76
N LEU A 54 -3.94 1.20 6.42
CA LEU A 54 -3.02 1.49 7.52
C LEU A 54 -1.58 1.47 7.00
N ALA A 55 -1.03 2.67 6.77
CA ALA A 55 0.35 2.85 6.39
C ALA A 55 1.24 2.99 7.64
N VAL A 56 2.10 1.99 7.86
CA VAL A 56 3.02 1.95 8.99
C VAL A 56 4.38 2.50 8.55
N ARG A 57 4.83 3.58 9.19
CA ARG A 57 6.18 4.12 8.98
C ARG A 57 7.20 3.05 9.39
N VAL A 58 7.92 2.50 8.41
CA VAL A 58 9.02 1.57 8.65
C VAL A 58 10.31 2.36 8.58
N GLY A 59 11.00 2.44 9.72
CA GLY A 59 12.28 3.12 9.88
C GLY A 59 12.90 2.68 11.20
N SER A 60 14.22 2.58 11.21
CA SER A 60 15.06 2.57 12.40
C SER A 60 15.21 3.98 12.97
#